data_AF-A0A7J2HYZ9-F1
#
_entry.id   AF-A0A7J2HYZ9-F1
#
_cell.length_a   1.000
_cell.length_b   1.000
_cell.length_c   1.000
_cell.angle_alpha   90.00
_cell.angle_beta   90.00
_cell.angle_gamma   90.00
#
_symmetry.space_group_name_H-M   'P 1'
#
loop_
_entity.id
_entity.type
_entity.pdbx_description
1 polymer ?
#
loop_
_entity_poly.entity_id
_entity_poly.type
_entity_poly.pdbx_seq_one_letter_code
_entity_poly.pdbx_strand_id
1 'polypeptide(L)' 'LREIHKDSLLPLGVWLVRESVRAALKRKPMRSQDLREILMAVSSFLRIPMKHWEEISITLRDISRRQSLELYLADF' A
#
# COMPACT_ATOMS: atom_id res chain seq x y z
N LEU A 1 -0.75 -7.11 -7.06
CA LEU A 1 0.61 -7.48 -6.63
C LEU A 1 0.48 -8.71 -5.75
N ARG A 2 1.24 -9.78 -6.00
CA ARG A 2 1.31 -10.94 -5.09
C ARG A 2 2.53 -10.74 -4.19
N GLU A 3 2.37 -10.94 -2.88
CA GLU A 3 3.49 -10.98 -1.95
C GLU A 3 4.47 -12.10 -2.34
N ILE A 4 5.77 -11.86 -2.17
CA ILE A 4 6.79 -12.87 -2.47
C ILE A 4 6.72 -13.95 -1.38
N HIS A 5 6.41 -15.17 -1.79
CA HIS A 5 6.33 -16.33 -0.90
C HIS A 5 7.34 -17.39 -1.33
N LYS A 6 7.88 -18.13 -0.35
CA LYS A 6 8.79 -19.25 -0.60
C LYS A 6 8.11 -20.40 -1.38
N ASP A 7 6.79 -20.51 -1.31
CA ASP A 7 6.04 -21.68 -1.80
C ASP A 7 5.61 -21.57 -3.29
N SER A 8 6.36 -20.87 -4.13
CA SER A 8 5.99 -20.79 -5.55
C SER A 8 6.24 -22.13 -6.25
N LEU A 9 5.15 -22.79 -6.69
CA LEU A 9 5.13 -24.04 -7.47
C LEU A 9 6.04 -24.06 -8.70
N LEU A 10 6.35 -22.89 -9.26
CA LEU A 10 7.28 -22.72 -10.38
C LEU A 10 8.31 -21.65 -10.04
N PRO A 11 9.60 -21.80 -10.45
CA PRO A 11 10.66 -20.82 -10.22
C PRO A 11 10.54 -19.61 -11.16
N LEU A 12 9.32 -19.17 -11.47
CA LEU A 12 9.06 -17.97 -12.29
C LEU A 12 9.60 -16.70 -11.61
N GLY A 13 9.80 -16.73 -10.29
CA GLY A 13 10.56 -15.75 -9.52
C GLY A 13 10.25 -14.30 -9.90
N VAL A 14 11.30 -13.57 -10.28
CA VAL A 14 11.26 -12.15 -10.64
C VAL A 14 10.38 -11.88 -11.86
N TRP A 15 10.29 -12.82 -12.82
CA TRP A 15 9.50 -12.63 -14.03
C TRP A 15 8.01 -12.48 -13.70
N LEU A 16 7.47 -13.33 -12.82
CA LEU A 16 6.06 -13.25 -12.40
C LEU A 16 5.73 -11.91 -11.72
N VAL A 17 6.66 -11.39 -10.90
CA VAL A 17 6.52 -10.08 -10.26
C VAL A 17 6.44 -8.99 -11.33
N ARG A 18 7.33 -9.01 -12.31
CA ARG A 18 7.36 -8.02 -13.41
C ARG A 18 6.09 -8.07 -14.25
N GLU A 19 5.62 -9.26 -14.64
CA GLU A 19 4.36 -9.39 -15.39
C GLU A 19 3.16 -8.92 -14.58
N SER A 20 3.11 -9.23 -13.29
CA SER A 20 2.05 -8.78 -12.40
C SER A 20 2.00 -7.25 -12.31
N VAL A 21 3.17 -6.61 -12.20
CA VAL A 21 3.29 -5.14 -12.21
C VAL A 21 2.87 -4.57 -13.56
N ARG A 22 3.34 -5.14 -14.67
CA ARG A 22 2.95 -4.68 -16.02
C ARG A 22 1.45 -4.79 -16.25
N ALA A 23 0.83 -5.89 -15.80
CA ALA A 23 -0.61 -6.08 -15.89
C ALA A 23 -1.38 -5.06 -15.01
N ALA A 24 -0.89 -4.73 -13.81
CA ALA A 24 -1.48 -3.73 -12.96
C ALA A 24 -1.41 -2.32 -13.58
N LEU A 25 -0.27 -1.94 -14.15
CA LEU A 25 -0.06 -0.63 -14.78
C LEU A 25 -0.87 -0.43 -16.06
N LYS A 26 -1.29 -1.50 -16.74
CA LYS A 26 -2.20 -1.43 -17.90
C LYS A 26 -3.65 -1.11 -17.52
N ARG A 27 -4.04 -1.28 -16.24
CA ARG A 27 -5.41 -1.08 -15.76
C ARG A 27 -5.58 0.33 -15.21
N LYS A 28 -6.82 0.83 -15.21
CA LYS A 28 -7.14 2.12 -14.58
C LYS A 28 -6.84 2.03 -13.07
N PRO A 29 -6.09 2.97 -12.49
CA PRO A 29 -5.79 2.93 -11.07
C PRO A 29 -7.04 3.24 -10.24
N MET A 30 -7.12 2.62 -9.06
CA MET A 30 -8.04 3.06 -8.01
C MET A 30 -7.59 4.44 -7.52
N ARG A 31 -8.53 5.37 -7.37
CA ARG A 31 -8.27 6.72 -6.86
C ARG A 31 -9.19 6.99 -5.69
N SER A 32 -8.63 7.51 -4.60
CA SER A 32 -9.37 8.02 -3.45
C SER A 32 -8.64 9.25 -2.91
N GLN A 33 -9.38 10.11 -2.24
CA GLN A 33 -8.84 11.24 -1.47
C GLN A 33 -8.57 10.84 -0.01
N ASP A 34 -9.02 9.66 0.42
CA ASP A 34 -8.81 9.13 1.77
C ASP A 34 -7.79 7.98 1.74
N LEU A 35 -6.69 8.17 2.47
CA LEU A 35 -5.67 7.15 2.66
C LEU A 35 -6.25 5.89 3.33
N ARG A 36 -7.19 6.05 4.28
CA ARG A 36 -7.80 4.92 4.99
C ARG A 36 -8.58 4.03 4.02
N GLU A 37 -9.31 4.61 3.08
CA GLU A 37 -10.01 3.86 2.03
C GLU A 37 -9.04 3.03 1.19
N ILE A 38 -7.91 3.62 0.79
CA ILE A 38 -6.88 2.92 0.04
C ILE A 38 -6.28 1.77 0.86
N LEU A 39 -5.94 2.00 2.13
CA LEU A 39 -5.39 0.97 3.00
C LEU A 39 -6.36 -0.18 3.25
N MET A 40 -7.67 0.09 3.37
CA MET A 40 -8.71 -0.95 3.45
C MET A 40 -8.83 -1.75 2.16
N ALA A 41 -8.76 -1.09 1.00
CA ALA A 41 -8.76 -1.81 -0.28
C ALA A 41 -7.52 -2.71 -0.39
N VAL A 42 -6.35 -2.21 -0.01
CA VAL A 42 -5.09 -2.98 -0.06
C VAL A 42 -5.13 -4.17 0.89
N SER A 43 -5.65 -4.00 2.10
CA SER A 43 -5.71 -5.07 3.10
C SER A 43 -6.52 -6.28 2.64
N SER A 44 -7.49 -6.09 1.73
CA SER A 44 -8.32 -7.17 1.20
C SER A 44 -7.57 -8.23 0.39
N PHE A 45 -6.38 -7.91 -0.14
CA PHE A 45 -5.59 -8.82 -0.96
C PHE A 45 -4.16 -9.05 -0.46
N LEU A 46 -3.82 -8.52 0.71
CA LEU A 46 -2.59 -8.88 1.42
C LEU A 46 -2.77 -10.20 2.15
N ARG A 47 -1.71 -11.01 2.17
CA ARG A 47 -1.67 -12.24 2.96
C ARG A 47 -1.13 -11.95 4.36
N ILE A 48 -0.15 -11.04 4.48
CA ILE A 48 0.28 -10.50 5.76
C ILE A 48 -0.73 -9.43 6.22
N PRO A 49 -1.32 -9.52 7.42
CA PRO A 49 -2.31 -8.55 7.88
C PRO A 49 -1.75 -7.12 7.87
N MET A 50 -2.55 -6.16 7.38
CA MET A 50 -2.15 -4.74 7.22
C MET A 50 -1.53 -4.14 8.49
N LYS A 51 -2.04 -4.54 9.67
CA LYS A 51 -1.52 -4.11 10.97
C LYS A 51 0.00 -4.30 11.12
N HIS A 52 0.56 -5.41 10.61
CA HIS A 52 2.01 -5.65 10.67
C HIS A 52 2.79 -4.60 9.87
N TRP A 53 2.26 -4.19 8.72
CA TRP A 53 2.86 -3.16 7.88
C TRP A 53 2.76 -1.77 8.52
N GLU A 54 1.64 -1.47 9.16
CA GLU A 54 1.44 -0.22 9.91
C GLU A 54 2.42 -0.08 11.09
N GLU A 55 2.70 -1.19 11.80
CA GLU A 55 3.62 -1.22 12.93
C GLU A 55 5.06 -0.89 12.52
N ILE A 56 5.52 -1.44 11.39
CA ILE A 56 6.92 -1.31 10.93
C ILE A 56 7.14 -0.12 9.98
N SER A 57 6.10 0.39 9.32
CA SER A 57 6.25 1.42 8.29
C SER A 57 6.49 2.80 8.90
N ILE A 58 7.69 3.33 8.67
CA ILE A 58 8.04 4.72 8.99
C ILE A 58 7.13 5.68 8.21
N THR A 59 6.90 5.40 6.93
CA THR A 59 6.06 6.26 6.08
C THR A 59 4.61 6.35 6.56
N LEU A 60 3.98 5.23 6.91
CA LEU A 60 2.60 5.26 7.41
C LEU A 60 2.51 5.96 8.76
N ARG A 61 3.52 5.80 9.62
CA ARG A 61 3.65 6.51 10.89
C ARG A 61 3.83 8.01 10.71
N ASP A 62 4.61 8.43 9.72
CA ASP A 62 4.84 9.85 9.46
C ASP A 62 3.60 10.52 8.87
N ILE A 63 2.89 9.82 7.98
CA ILE A 63 1.65 10.33 7.40
C ILE A 63 0.57 10.47 8.47
N SER A 64 0.45 9.53 9.42
CA SER A 64 -0.53 9.64 10.50
C SER A 64 -0.24 10.76 11.50
N ARG A 65 1.02 11.24 11.57
CA ARG A 65 1.45 12.35 12.41
C ARG A 65 1.42 13.71 11.71
N ARG A 66 1.29 13.73 10.38
CA ARG A 66 1.19 15.00 9.64
C ARG A 66 -0.09 15.72 10.03
N GLN A 67 0.06 16.97 10.42
CA GLN A 67 -1.03 17.90 10.66
C GLN A 67 -1.07 18.93 9.54
N SER A 68 -2.28 19.40 9.20
CA SER A 68 -2.44 20.51 8.25
C SER A 68 -1.84 21.78 8.85
N LEU A 69 -1.11 22.54 8.05
CA LEU A 69 -0.65 23.87 8.45
C LEU A 69 -1.82 24.82 8.72
N GLU A 70 -2.99 24.55 8.13
CA GLU A 70 -4.22 25.30 8.38
C GLU A 70 -4.63 25.30 9.86
N LEU A 71 -4.33 24.21 10.59
CA LEU A 71 -4.59 24.15 12.04
C LEU A 71 -3.84 25.25 12.79
N TYR A 72 -2.64 25.62 12.34
CA TYR A 72 -1.83 26.67 12.97
C TYR A 72 -2.17 28.07 12.47
N LEU A 73 -2.72 28.18 11.26
CA LEU A 73 -3.16 29.46 10.69
C LEU A 73 -4.52 29.91 11.24
N ALA A 74 -5.31 28.99 11.81
CA ALA A 74 -6.59 29.30 12.45
C ALA A 74 -6.46 29.99 13.83
N ASP A 75 -5.26 29.96 14.41
CA ASP A 75 -4.96 30.56 15.73
C ASP A 75 -4.42 32.01 15.62
N PHE A 76 -4.38 32.59 14.42
CA PHE A 76 -4.05 34.00 14.14
C PHE A 76 -5.30 34.81 13.77
#